data_AF-A0A432IW60-F1
#
_entry.id   AF-A0A432IW60-F1
#
_cell.length_a   1.000
_cell.length_b   1.000
_cell.length_c   1.000
_cell.angle_alpha   90.00
_cell.angle_beta   90.00
_cell.angle_gamma   90.00
#
_symmetry.space_group_name_H-M   'P 1'
#
loop_
_entity.id
_entity.type
_entity.pdbx_description
1 polymer ?
#
loop_
_entity_poly.entity_id
_entity_poly.type
_entity_poly.pdbx_seq_one_letter_code
_entity_poly.pdbx_strand_id
1 'polypeptide(L)' 'ILIAVAMVLNMMVAGLFGILVPVSLKKFNIDPAIASSVFVTTITDVIGFLSFLGIGSYFFYG' A
#
# COMPACT_ATOMS: atom_id res chain seq x y z
N ILE A 1 -2.44 -19.07 6.55
CA ILE A 1 -1.12 -18.49 6.92
C ILE A 1 -0.63 -17.51 5.85
N LEU A 2 -0.48 -17.92 4.59
CA LEU A 2 -0.10 -17.02 3.48
C LEU A 2 -0.89 -15.71 3.42
N ILE A 3 -2.22 -15.79 3.41
CA ILE A 3 -3.09 -14.61 3.38
C ILE A 3 -2.93 -13.76 4.65
N ALA A 4 -2.73 -14.38 5.82
CA ALA A 4 -2.53 -13.64 7.05
C ALA A 4 -1.24 -12.81 7.01
N VAL A 5 -0.14 -13.39 6.50
CA VAL A 5 1.14 -12.67 6.31
C VAL A 5 0.98 -11.55 5.28
N ALA A 6 0.30 -11.82 4.16
CA ALA A 6 0.02 -10.81 3.13
C ALA A 6 -0.81 -9.63 3.67
N MET A 7 -1.84 -9.92 4.46
CA MET A 7 -2.71 -8.89 5.04
C MET A 7 -1.98 -8.06 6.09
N VAL A 8 -1.14 -8.66 6.93
CA VAL A 8 -0.31 -7.91 7.90
C VAL A 8 0.62 -6.94 7.18
N LEU A 9 1.33 -7.40 6.15
CA LEU A 9 2.17 -6.54 5.31
C LEU A 9 1.37 -5.41 4.66
N ASN A 10 0.21 -5.73 4.10
CA ASN A 10 -0.62 -4.73 3.44
C ASN A 10 -1.15 -3.67 4.42
N MET A 11 -1.53 -4.06 5.64
CA MET A 11 -1.99 -3.10 6.68
C MET A 11 -0.84 -2.23 7.22
N MET A 12 0.37 -2.78 7.36
CA MET A 12 1.55 -1.98 7.75
C MET A 12 1.84 -0.88 6.72
N VAL A 13 1.83 -1.26 5.45
CA VAL A 13 2.02 -0.35 4.32
C VAL A 13 0.88 0.68 4.27
N ALA A 14 -0.37 0.25 4.37
CA ALA A 14 -1.52 1.15 4.33
C ALA A 14 -1.45 2.22 5.45
N GLY A 15 -1.03 1.84 6.65
CA GLY A 15 -0.83 2.79 7.76
C GLY A 15 0.29 3.80 7.50
N LEU A 16 1.42 3.34 6.94
CA LEU A 16 2.53 4.21 6.55
C LEU A 16 2.12 5.20 5.47
N PHE A 17 1.58 4.71 4.35
CA PHE A 17 1.23 5.53 3.20
C PHE A 17 0.00 6.41 3.44
N GLY A 18 -0.90 6.03 4.36
CA GLY A 18 -2.03 6.87 4.78
C GLY A 18 -1.61 8.23 5.35
N ILE A 19 -0.40 8.33 5.89
CA ILE A 19 0.17 9.60 6.41
C ILE A 19 1.21 10.16 5.44
N LEU A 20 2.05 9.29 4.87
CA LEU A 20 3.20 9.70 4.06
C LEU A 20 2.77 10.33 2.72
N VAL A 21 1.69 9.85 2.10
CA VAL A 21 1.11 10.40 0.86
C VAL A 21 0.61 11.84 1.04
N PRO A 22 -0.32 12.14 1.98
CA PRO A 22 -0.82 13.51 2.14
C PRO A 22 0.27 14.48 2.59
N VAL A 23 1.22 14.05 3.43
CA VAL A 23 2.36 14.88 3.85
C VAL A 23 3.29 15.20 2.67
N SER A 24 3.57 14.21 1.82
CA SER A 24 4.40 14.41 0.63
C SER A 24 3.71 15.34 -0.38
N LEU A 25 2.42 15.13 -0.66
CA LEU A 25 1.63 15.99 -1.55
C LEU A 25 1.62 17.45 -1.08
N LYS A 26 1.42 17.67 0.23
CA LYS A 26 1.50 19.01 0.83
C LYS A 26 2.86 19.67 0.62
N LYS A 27 3.95 18.90 0.70
CA LYS A 27 5.32 19.40 0.45
C LYS A 27 5.54 19.81 -1.02
N PHE A 28 4.81 19.21 -1.95
CA PHE A 28 4.84 19.56 -3.38
C PHE A 28 3.81 20.65 -3.78
N ASN A 29 3.16 21.32 -2.82
CA ASN A 29 2.07 22.29 -3.06
C ASN A 29 0.86 21.69 -3.82
N ILE A 30 0.67 20.36 -3.78
CA ILE A 30 -0.52 19.70 -4.33
C ILE A 30 -1.53 19.56 -3.21
N ASP A 31 -2.79 19.90 -3.47
CA ASP A 31 -3.86 19.77 -2.48
C ASP A 31 -4.06 18.30 -2.08
N PRO A 32 -3.72 17.91 -0.84
CA PRO A 32 -3.89 16.55 -0.37
C PRO A 32 -5.36 16.14 -0.37
N ALA A 33 -6.33 17.05 -0.18
CA ALA A 33 -7.73 16.68 -0.07
C ALA A 33 -8.28 16.05 -1.36
N ILE A 34 -7.75 16.46 -2.51
CA ILE A 34 -8.20 16.00 -3.83
C ILE A 34 -7.39 14.79 -4.29
N ALA A 35 -6.07 14.82 -4.07
CA ALA A 35 -5.15 13.81 -4.60
C ALA A 35 -4.89 12.65 -3.62
N SER A 36 -4.95 12.88 -2.30
CA SER A 36 -4.55 11.88 -1.30
C SER A 36 -5.37 10.61 -1.36
N SER A 37 -6.68 10.68 -1.59
CA SER A 37 -7.53 9.49 -1.59
C SER A 37 -7.14 8.54 -2.71
N VAL A 38 -7.03 9.04 -3.93
CA VAL A 38 -6.65 8.27 -5.13
C VAL A 38 -5.22 7.71 -5.00
N PHE A 39 -4.26 8.51 -4.52
CA PHE A 39 -2.90 8.03 -4.31
C PHE A 39 -2.81 6.98 -3.22
N VAL A 40 -3.52 7.14 -2.10
CA VAL A 40 -3.52 6.14 -1.03
C VAL A 40 -4.15 4.85 -1.52
N THR A 41 -5.33 4.90 -2.16
CA THR A 41 -6.00 3.68 -2.66
C THR A 41 -5.18 2.96 -3.72
N THR A 42 -4.56 3.67 -4.66
CA THR A 42 -3.71 3.06 -5.69
C THR A 42 -2.49 2.36 -5.09
N ILE A 43 -1.82 2.97 -4.11
CA ILE A 43 -0.68 2.35 -3.45
C ILE A 43 -1.12 1.11 -2.66
N THR A 44 -2.23 1.20 -1.92
CA THR A 44 -2.76 0.04 -1.17
C THR A 44 -3.24 -1.08 -2.09
N ASP A 45 -3.77 -0.76 -3.27
CA ASP A 45 -4.18 -1.75 -4.26
C ASP A 45 -2.97 -2.46 -4.85
N VAL A 46 -1.95 -1.71 -5.29
CA VAL A 46 -0.71 -2.25 -5.86
C VAL A 46 0.03 -3.12 -4.84
N ILE A 47 0.20 -2.63 -3.61
CA ILE A 47 0.93 -3.37 -2.58
C ILE A 47 0.10 -4.54 -2.04
N GLY A 48 -1.21 -4.41 -1.93
CA GLY A 48 -2.08 -5.52 -1.55
C GLY A 48 -2.02 -6.65 -2.57
N PHE A 49 -2.08 -6.31 -3.85
CA PHE A 49 -1.97 -7.28 -4.93
C PHE A 49 -0.57 -7.92 -4.98
N LEU A 50 0.50 -7.12 -4.92
CA LEU A 50 1.88 -7.61 -4.90
C LEU A 50 2.20 -8.46 -3.67
N SER A 51 1.70 -8.09 -2.50
CA SER A 51 1.95 -8.85 -1.26
C SER A 51 1.27 -10.21 -1.34
N PHE A 52 0.02 -10.27 -1.81
CA PHE A 52 -0.68 -11.54 -1.98
C PHE A 52 -0.01 -12.42 -3.05
N LEU A 53 0.22 -11.88 -4.24
CA LEU A 53 0.73 -12.64 -5.38
C LEU A 53 2.22 -12.99 -5.21
N GLY A 54 3.01 -12.08 -4.64
CA GLY A 54 4.44 -12.27 -4.39
C GLY A 54 4.71 -13.30 -3.30
N ILE A 55 3.97 -13.25 -2.19
CA ILE A 55 4.09 -14.27 -1.14
C ILE A 55 3.59 -15.64 -1.67
N GLY A 56 2.51 -15.64 -2.46
CA GLY A 56 2.03 -16.85 -3.14
C GLY A 56 3.09 -17.45 -4.07
N SER A 57 3.70 -16.64 -4.93
CA SER A 57 4.76 -17.07 -5.85
C SER A 57 5.99 -17.57 -5.11
N TYR A 58 6.44 -16.86 -4.07
CA TYR A 58 7.60 -17.27 -3.27
C TYR A 58 7.37 -18.61 -2.58
N PHE A 59 6.15 -18.86 -2.10
CA PHE A 59 5.82 -20.11 -1.42
C PHE A 59 5.56 -21.28 -2.36
N PHE A 60 5.07 -21.05 -3.58
CA PHE A 60 4.81 -22.11 -4.56
C PHE A 60 6.02 -22.48 -5.43
N TYR A 61 6.93 -21.53 -5.67
CA TYR A 61 8.11 -21.72 -6.53
C TYR A 61 9.43 -21.81 -5.77
N GLY A 62 9.43 -21.42 -4.48
CA GLY A 62 10.56 -21.55 -3.56
C GLY A 62 10.57 -22.85 -2.77
#